data_AF-A0A1H9R3V9-F1
#
_entry.id   AF-A0A1H9R3V9-F1
#
_cell.length_a   1.000
_cell.length_b   1.000
_cell.length_c   1.000
_cell.angle_alpha   90.00
_cell.angle_beta   90.00
_cell.angle_gamma   90.00
#
_symmetry.space_group_name_H-M   'P 1'
#
loop_
_entity.id
_entity.type
_entity.pdbx_description
1 polymer ?
#
loop_
_entity_poly.entity_id
_entity_poly.type
_entity_poly.pdbx_seq_one_letter_code
_entity_poly.pdbx_strand_id
1 'polypeptide(L)' 'MVIAEAIRRMCDESGKGPIQVSQELGKSRAYVSAAISRGNIPRVDTLTQIAQACGYRLVLESDTDRIVIDPTEE' A
#
# COMPACT_ATOMS: atom_id res chain seq x y z
N MET A 1 9.62 10.83 -3.35
CA MET A 1 9.21 9.42 -3.48
C MET A 1 7.84 9.39 -4.13
N VAL A 2 7.69 8.63 -5.21
CA VAL A 2 6.39 8.44 -5.90
C VAL A 2 5.65 7.24 -5.32
N ILE A 3 4.34 7.10 -5.58
CA ILE A 3 3.51 6.05 -4.95
C ILE A 3 4.03 4.64 -5.28
N ALA A 4 4.42 4.38 -6.53
CA ALA A 4 4.98 3.08 -6.93
C ALA A 4 6.27 2.74 -6.17
N GLU A 5 7.10 3.74 -5.87
CA GLU A 5 8.33 3.59 -5.11
C GLU A 5 8.05 3.35 -3.62
N ALA A 6 7.06 4.05 -3.05
CA ALA A 6 6.59 3.81 -1.69
C ALA A 6 6.03 2.39 -1.54
N ILE A 7 5.21 1.91 -2.47
CA ILE A 7 4.66 0.55 -2.46
C ILE A 7 5.78 -0.48 -2.52
N ARG A 8 6.75 -0.29 -3.44
CA ARG A 8 7.89 -1.21 -3.55
C ARG A 8 8.68 -1.27 -2.26
N ARG A 9 9.03 -0.10 -1.71
CA ARG A 9 9.74 0.01 -0.44
C ARG A 9 9.00 -0.68 0.71
N MET A 10 7.69 -0.45 0.86
CA MET A 10 6.89 -1.12 1.90
C MET A 10 6.92 -2.64 1.75
N CYS A 11 6.84 -3.15 0.53
CA CYS A 11 6.96 -4.60 0.27
C CYS A 11 8.35 -5.11 0.69
N ASP A 12 9.42 -4.48 0.21
CA ASP A 12 10.80 -4.87 0.52
C ASP A 12 11.09 -4.84 2.04
N GLU A 13 10.74 -3.76 2.74
CA GLU A 13 10.99 -3.62 4.19
C GLU A 13 10.12 -4.57 5.02
N SER A 14 8.95 -4.98 4.54
CA SER A 14 8.09 -5.97 5.20
C SER A 14 8.57 -7.42 5.03
N GLY A 15 9.57 -7.67 4.17
CA GLY A 15 10.01 -9.01 3.79
C GLY A 15 9.02 -9.77 2.91
N LYS A 16 7.96 -9.10 2.42
CA LYS A 16 6.91 -9.68 1.58
C LYS A 16 7.08 -9.23 0.15
N GLY A 17 7.18 -10.17 -0.78
CA GLY A 17 7.18 -9.84 -2.20
C GLY A 17 5.82 -9.28 -2.66
N PRO A 18 5.76 -8.46 -3.73
CA PRO A 18 4.50 -7.89 -4.25
C PRO A 18 3.41 -8.92 -4.55
N ILE A 19 3.82 -10.12 -4.94
CA ILE A 19 2.91 -11.26 -5.20
C ILE A 19 2.25 -11.73 -3.91
N GLN A 20 3.04 -11.88 -2.84
CA GLN A 20 2.55 -12.32 -1.53
C GLN A 20 1.58 -11.30 -0.94
N VAL A 21 1.94 -10.01 -1.00
CA VAL A 21 1.05 -8.92 -0.60
C VAL A 21 -0.25 -8.98 -1.40
N SER A 22 -0.19 -9.16 -2.73
CA SER A 22 -1.41 -9.29 -3.55
C SER A 22 -2.32 -10.45 -3.10
N GLN A 23 -1.74 -11.56 -2.65
CA GLN A 23 -2.50 -12.72 -2.15
C GLN A 23 -3.16 -12.45 -0.80
N GLU A 24 -2.46 -11.76 0.11
CA GLU A 24 -3.00 -11.36 1.42
C GLU A 24 -4.17 -10.38 1.28
N LEU A 25 -4.16 -9.53 0.25
CA LEU A 25 -5.30 -8.67 -0.10
C LEU A 25 -6.47 -9.43 -0.79
N GLY A 26 -6.36 -10.75 -0.97
CA GLY A 26 -7.36 -11.54 -1.71
C GLY A 26 -7.49 -11.15 -3.19
N LYS A 27 -6.46 -10.53 -3.78
CA LYS A 27 -6.44 -10.08 -5.18
C LYS A 27 -5.66 -11.05 -6.06
N SER A 28 -5.67 -10.80 -7.37
CA SER A 28 -4.86 -11.56 -8.31
C SER A 28 -3.37 -11.36 -8.02
N ARG A 29 -2.55 -12.40 -8.25
CA ARG A 29 -1.09 -12.39 -7.99
C ARG A 29 -0.34 -11.21 -8.62
N ALA A 30 -0.87 -10.69 -9.73
CA ALA A 30 -0.27 -9.60 -10.48
C ALA A 30 -0.77 -8.21 -10.03
N TYR A 31 -1.69 -8.12 -9.07
CA TYR A 31 -2.35 -6.87 -8.72
C TYR A 31 -1.37 -5.78 -8.25
N VAL A 32 -0.58 -6.05 -7.21
CA VAL A 32 0.39 -5.08 -6.68
C VAL A 32 1.52 -4.85 -7.69
N SER A 33 2.02 -5.89 -8.35
CA SER A 33 3.04 -5.76 -9.41
C SER A 33 2.56 -4.87 -10.55
N ALA A 34 1.29 -4.99 -10.94
CA ALA A 34 0.69 -4.15 -11.97
C ALA A 34 0.44 -2.72 -11.50
N ALA A 35 0.14 -2.50 -10.21
CA ALA A 35 0.04 -1.17 -9.62
C ALA A 35 1.40 -0.45 -9.64
N ILE A 36 2.47 -1.15 -9.27
CA ILE A 36 3.85 -0.63 -9.36
C ILE A 36 4.21 -0.33 -10.82
N SER A 37 3.98 -1.29 -11.73
CA SER A 37 4.42 -1.19 -13.12
C SER A 37 3.65 -0.16 -13.94
N ARG A 38 2.34 0.01 -13.71
CA ARG A 38 1.53 0.98 -14.46
C ARG A 38 1.72 2.41 -13.97
N GLY A 39 2.29 2.59 -12.77
CA GLY A 39 2.38 3.90 -12.13
C GLY A 39 1.02 4.56 -11.87
N ASN A 40 -0.08 3.82 -12.04
CA ASN A 40 -1.41 4.34 -11.77
C ASN A 40 -1.62 4.43 -10.27
N ILE A 41 -2.14 5.56 -9.81
CA ILE A 41 -2.37 5.83 -8.40
C ILE A 41 -3.46 4.87 -7.92
N PRO A 42 -3.16 3.88 -7.06
CA PRO A 42 -4.21 3.08 -6.44
C PRO A 42 -5.16 4.01 -5.70
N ARG A 43 -6.44 3.61 -5.61
CA ARG A 43 -7.37 4.32 -4.71
C ARG A 43 -6.78 4.34 -3.30
N VAL A 44 -7.06 5.40 -2.56
CA VAL A 44 -6.55 5.59 -1.18
C VAL A 44 -6.84 4.35 -0.33
N ASP A 45 -8.05 3.79 -0.44
CA ASP A 45 -8.44 2.55 0.24
C ASP A 45 -7.49 1.37 -0.05
N THR A 46 -7.18 1.13 -1.33
CA THR A 46 -6.22 0.10 -1.75
C THR A 46 -4.82 0.38 -1.21
N LEU A 47 -4.38 1.65 -1.23
CA LEU A 47 -3.07 2.02 -0.69
C LEU A 47 -3.00 1.72 0.81
N THR A 48 -4.07 2.00 1.56
CA THR A 48 -4.16 1.67 2.99
C THR A 48 -4.10 0.17 3.23
N GLN A 49 -4.84 -0.63 2.46
CA GLN A 49 -4.78 -2.10 2.56
C GLN A 49 -3.37 -2.65 2.29
N ILE A 50 -2.68 -2.14 1.26
CA ILE A 50 -1.29 -2.52 0.95
C ILE A 50 -0.37 -2.14 2.12
N ALA A 51 -0.50 -0.91 2.63
CA ALA A 51 0.30 -0.45 3.76
C ALA A 51 0.11 -1.37 4.98
N GLN A 52 -1.12 -1.67 5.36
CA GLN A 52 -1.44 -2.55 6.49
C GLN A 52 -0.88 -3.97 6.28
N ALA A 53 -1.02 -4.55 5.08
CA ALA A 53 -0.46 -5.85 4.77
C ALA A 53 1.07 -5.87 4.91
N CYS A 54 1.73 -4.76 4.66
CA CYS A 54 3.17 -4.57 4.86
C CYS A 54 3.55 -4.13 6.29
N GLY A 55 2.59 -3.95 7.21
CA GLY A 55 2.85 -3.49 8.58
C GLY A 55 2.97 -1.96 8.75
N TYR A 56 2.56 -1.19 7.75
CA TYR A 56 2.55 0.27 7.74
C TYR A 56 1.15 0.83 8.02
N ARG A 57 1.09 2.10 8.42
CA ARG A 57 -0.13 2.90 8.50
C ARG A 57 -0.04 4.06 7.52
N LEU A 58 -1.12 4.30 6.78
CA LEU A 58 -1.22 5.50 5.96
C LEU A 58 -1.60 6.68 6.87
N VAL A 59 -0.84 7.78 6.80
CA VAL A 59 -1.08 8.96 7.62
C VAL A 59 -1.03 10.22 6.76
N LEU A 60 -1.90 11.18 7.06
CA LEU A 60 -1.71 12.58 6.68
C LEU A 60 -1.02 13.27 7.84
N GLU A 61 0.10 13.92 7.57
CA GLU A 61 0.91 14.58 8.57
C GLU A 61 1.07 16.06 8.20
N SER A 62 0.95 16.91 9.22
CA SER A 62 1.30 18.33 9.18
C SER A 62 2.20 18.65 10.37
N ASP A 63 2.75 19.85 10.44
CA ASP A 63 3.59 20.27 11.58
C ASP A 63 2.88 20.17 12.94
N THR A 64 1.53 20.24 12.97
CA THR A 64 0.74 20.33 14.20
C THR A 64 -0.20 19.16 14.43
N ASP A 65 -0.38 18.29 13.44
CA ASP A 65 -1.43 17.28 13.47
C ASP A 65 -1.07 16.04 12.66
N ARG A 66 -1.62 14.90 13.10
CA ARG A 66 -1.43 13.61 12.45
C ARG A 66 -2.75 12.84 12.41
N ILE A 67 -3.21 12.57 11.19
CA ILE A 67 -4.46 11.86 10.92
C ILE A 67 -4.12 10.49 10.34
N VAL A 68 -4.54 9.41 11.01
CA VAL A 68 -4.41 8.05 10.48
C VAL A 68 -5.56 7.79 9.51
N ILE A 69 -5.24 7.23 8.34
CA ILE A 69 -6.23 6.77 7.38
C ILE A 69 -6.37 5.26 7.54
N ASP A 70 -7.55 4.81 7.94
CA ASP A 70 -7.95 3.41 7.95
C ASP A 70 -8.73 3.05 6.67
N PRO A 71 -8.69 1.78 6.23
CA PRO A 71 -9.51 1.33 5.12
C PRO A 71 -10.98 1.44 5.54
N THR A 72 -11.85 1.66 4.57
CA THR A 72 -13.29 1.77 4.83
C THR A 72 -13.80 0.45 5.43
N GLU A 73 -14.52 0.49 6.55
CA GLU A 73 -15.25 -0.70 7.03
C GLU A 73 -16.41 -0.96 6.06
N GLU A 74 -16.31 -2.01 5.25
CA GLU A 74 -17.43 -2.54 4.44
C GLU A 74 -18.23 -3.57 5.24
#